data_AF-A0A409W4Q3-F1
#
_entry.id   AF-A0A409W4Q3-F1
#
_cell.length_a   1.000
_cell.length_b   1.000
_cell.length_c   1.000
_cell.angle_alpha   90.00
_cell.angle_beta   90.00
_cell.angle_gamma   90.00
#
_symmetry.space_group_name_H-M   'P 1'
#
loop_
_entity.id
_entity.type
_entity.pdbx_description
1 polymer ?
#
loop_
_entity_poly.entity_id
_entity_poly.type
_entity_poly.pdbx_seq_one_letter_code
_entity_poly.pdbx_strand_id
1 'polypeptide(L)'
;MTHLFDNYRPENECLLPFIGSNLLFTLDGDTVLVDAMQNASRAPYLVGAKRDLQYTVGLSALFTSEESPQSTVQYHISEPDFSSNQPQKDLKLQIFGEIQPIGTLPYTVLRKDKRPFDPPNVHRYRLNMPSRGGAVMHETFNFQMNVLRTIASSIARLIKAQPVIERGAIPPFDQYDFEIIGDSVESASGLIIAKGNDPDQYMHNMQRYVGNAVGKCSENVNPMALITGSLVIFSMPESPLRMRFVADSIKIVGCTE
;
A
#
# COMPACT_ATOMS: atom_id res chain seq x y z
N MET A 1 9.36 -24.49 8.90
CA MET A 1 8.03 -24.19 8.31
C MET A 1 8.31 -23.61 6.92
N THR A 2 8.86 -24.44 6.04
CA THR A 2 9.72 -23.98 4.92
C THR A 2 9.47 -24.78 3.63
N HIS A 3 8.30 -25.42 3.47
CA HIS A 3 8.09 -26.38 2.38
C HIS A 3 6.96 -26.05 1.40
N LEU A 4 6.28 -24.91 1.54
CA LEU A 4 5.18 -24.56 0.62
C LEU A 4 5.65 -23.98 -0.73
N PHE A 5 6.91 -23.52 -0.83
CA PHE A 5 7.38 -22.78 -2.02
C PHE A 5 8.61 -23.36 -2.73
N ASP A 6 9.29 -24.36 -2.16
CA ASP A 6 10.51 -24.93 -2.76
C ASP A 6 10.25 -25.76 -4.02
N ASN A 7 8.99 -26.16 -4.26
CA ASN A 7 8.58 -26.93 -5.45
C ASN A 7 7.68 -26.14 -6.41
N TYR A 8 7.41 -24.86 -6.16
CA TYR A 8 6.43 -24.12 -6.94
C TYR A 8 7.05 -23.61 -8.25
N ARG A 9 6.84 -24.38 -9.33
CA ARG A 9 7.11 -23.93 -10.70
C ARG A 9 5.98 -23.00 -11.14
N PRO A 10 6.27 -21.72 -11.49
CA PRO A 10 5.26 -20.72 -11.82
C PRO A 10 4.47 -21.01 -13.10
N GLU A 11 4.83 -22.07 -13.84
CA GLU A 11 4.33 -22.30 -15.18
C GLU A 11 3.04 -23.13 -15.26
N ASN A 12 2.56 -23.75 -14.17
CA ASN A 12 1.45 -24.73 -14.31
C ASN A 12 0.46 -24.92 -13.16
N GLU A 13 0.43 -24.08 -12.12
CA GLU A 13 -0.61 -24.22 -11.08
C GLU A 13 -1.39 -22.92 -10.89
N CYS A 14 -2.64 -22.93 -11.32
CA CYS A 14 -3.57 -21.84 -11.08
C CYS A 14 -3.80 -21.73 -9.56
N LEU A 15 -3.37 -20.63 -8.92
CA LEU A 15 -3.59 -20.43 -7.48
C LEU A 15 -5.08 -20.26 -7.12
N LEU A 16 -5.95 -20.07 -8.12
CA LEU A 16 -7.40 -19.84 -7.98
C LEU A 16 -8.11 -20.76 -6.96
N PRO A 17 -7.85 -22.09 -6.88
CA PRO A 17 -8.50 -22.96 -5.90
C PRO A 17 -8.16 -22.64 -4.44
N PHE A 18 -7.08 -21.91 -4.18
CA PHE A 18 -6.53 -21.67 -2.85
C PHE A 18 -6.72 -20.23 -2.33
N ILE A 19 -7.26 -19.34 -3.17
CA ILE A 19 -7.49 -17.93 -2.81
C ILE A 19 -8.76 -17.79 -1.95
N GLY A 20 -9.67 -18.76 -2.00
CA GLY A 20 -10.90 -18.84 -1.19
C GLY A 20 -12.15 -18.95 -2.05
N SER A 21 -13.14 -19.75 -1.62
CA SER A 21 -14.37 -20.01 -2.40
C SER A 21 -15.34 -18.84 -2.48
N ASN A 22 -15.14 -17.79 -1.67
CA ASN A 22 -16.05 -16.65 -1.51
C ASN A 22 -15.47 -15.34 -2.09
N LEU A 23 -14.47 -15.45 -2.94
CA LEU A 23 -13.93 -14.33 -3.70
C LEU A 23 -14.60 -14.24 -5.06
N LEU A 24 -15.06 -13.04 -5.38
CA LEU A 24 -15.61 -12.73 -6.70
C LEU A 24 -14.75 -11.65 -7.34
N PHE A 25 -14.36 -11.88 -8.58
CA PHE A 25 -13.48 -11.00 -9.32
C PHE A 25 -14.27 -10.12 -10.27
N THR A 26 -13.84 -8.88 -10.43
CA THR A 26 -14.25 -8.06 -11.57
C THR A 26 -13.57 -8.57 -12.84
N LEU A 27 -14.03 -8.16 -14.02
CA LEU A 27 -13.36 -8.48 -15.29
C LEU A 27 -11.85 -8.16 -15.21
N ASP A 28 -11.01 -9.13 -15.61
CA ASP A 28 -9.54 -9.11 -15.55
C ASP A 28 -8.91 -8.97 -14.14
N GLY A 29 -9.73 -8.90 -13.08
CA GLY A 29 -9.28 -8.70 -11.71
C GLY A 29 -8.63 -9.93 -11.09
N ASP A 30 -9.04 -11.13 -11.53
CA ASP A 30 -8.48 -12.40 -11.09
C ASP A 30 -7.01 -12.53 -11.50
N THR A 31 -6.70 -12.25 -12.77
CA THR A 31 -5.35 -12.31 -13.33
C THR A 31 -4.45 -11.30 -12.63
N VAL A 32 -4.92 -10.06 -12.47
CA VAL A 32 -4.19 -8.98 -11.79
C VAL A 32 -3.91 -9.32 -10.33
N LEU A 33 -4.87 -9.90 -9.60
CA LEU A 33 -4.66 -10.27 -8.20
C LEU A 33 -3.79 -11.53 -8.05
N VAL A 34 -3.95 -12.53 -8.92
CA VAL A 34 -3.12 -13.74 -8.92
C VAL A 34 -1.66 -13.40 -9.19
N ASP A 35 -1.37 -12.58 -10.19
CA ASP A 35 -0.02 -12.07 -10.45
C ASP A 35 0.51 -11.28 -9.25
N ALA A 36 -0.36 -10.51 -8.59
CA ALA A 36 -0.08 -9.78 -7.37
C ALA A 36 -0.05 -10.64 -6.08
N MET A 37 -0.31 -11.94 -6.15
CA MET A 37 -0.11 -12.88 -5.04
C MET A 37 1.09 -13.78 -5.29
N GLN A 38 1.28 -14.23 -6.53
CA GLN A 38 2.43 -15.03 -6.94
C GLN A 38 3.76 -14.29 -6.77
N ASN A 39 3.76 -12.99 -7.01
CA ASN A 39 4.94 -12.18 -6.78
C ASN A 39 5.07 -11.74 -5.30
N ALA A 40 4.05 -11.96 -4.45
CA ALA A 40 3.96 -11.52 -3.05
C ALA A 40 4.56 -12.51 -2.08
N SER A 41 4.50 -13.78 -2.47
CA SER A 41 5.28 -14.86 -1.88
C SER A 41 6.79 -14.74 -2.15
N ARG A 42 7.23 -13.76 -2.95
CA ARG A 42 8.65 -13.43 -3.17
C ARG A 42 9.01 -12.20 -2.33
N ALA A 43 10.04 -12.31 -1.49
CA ALA A 43 10.55 -11.18 -0.71
C ALA A 43 10.93 -10.00 -1.63
N PRO A 44 10.64 -8.76 -1.17
CA PRO A 44 9.49 -7.97 -1.62
C PRO A 44 9.43 -7.77 -3.14
N TYR A 45 8.23 -7.42 -3.62
CA TYR A 45 7.98 -6.56 -4.77
C TYR A 45 8.74 -5.21 -4.73
N LEU A 46 10.06 -5.25 -4.72
CA LEU A 46 10.84 -4.20 -5.33
C LEU A 46 10.65 -4.37 -6.84
N VAL A 47 10.05 -3.37 -7.48
CA VAL A 47 10.13 -3.27 -8.96
C VAL A 47 11.59 -3.00 -9.42
N GLY A 48 12.55 -2.86 -8.50
CA GLY A 48 13.99 -2.80 -8.80
C GLY A 48 14.91 -3.61 -7.88
N ALA A 49 15.54 -4.63 -8.46
CA ALA A 49 16.91 -5.09 -8.21
C ALA A 49 17.29 -5.95 -6.95
N LYS A 50 17.70 -7.19 -7.29
CA LYS A 50 18.71 -8.09 -6.68
C LYS A 50 18.36 -8.80 -5.35
N ARG A 51 18.19 -10.13 -5.47
CA ARG A 51 17.87 -11.10 -4.41
C ARG A 51 18.93 -11.25 -3.29
N ASP A 52 20.16 -10.76 -3.48
CA ASP A 52 21.31 -11.19 -2.67
C ASP A 52 22.03 -10.08 -1.89
N LEU A 53 21.45 -8.86 -1.79
CA LEU A 53 22.12 -7.74 -1.13
C LEU A 53 21.44 -7.32 0.17
N GLN A 54 22.25 -7.04 1.19
CA GLN A 54 21.86 -6.18 2.31
C GLN A 54 21.38 -4.84 1.72
N TYR A 55 20.06 -4.64 1.66
CA TYR A 55 19.47 -3.44 1.08
C TYR A 55 19.98 -2.20 1.84
N THR A 56 20.85 -1.42 1.20
CA THR A 56 21.12 -0.06 1.66
C THR A 56 19.91 0.77 1.23
N VAL A 57 19.25 1.48 2.13
CA VAL A 57 18.06 2.27 1.78
C VAL A 57 18.45 3.75 1.74
N GLY A 58 18.11 4.43 0.65
CA GLY A 58 18.27 5.88 0.53
C GLY A 58 17.07 6.64 1.06
N LEU A 59 17.27 7.89 1.45
CA LEU A 59 16.19 8.81 1.82
C LEU A 59 16.34 10.13 1.07
N SER A 60 15.26 10.53 0.41
CA SER A 60 15.18 11.79 -0.32
C SER A 60 14.17 12.70 0.37
N ALA A 61 14.62 13.86 0.85
CA ALA A 61 13.74 14.86 1.43
C ALA A 61 13.01 15.65 0.34
N LEU A 62 11.70 15.83 0.51
CA LEU A 62 10.86 16.72 -0.27
C LEU A 62 10.40 17.88 0.63
N PHE A 63 10.64 19.10 0.18
CA PHE A 63 10.32 20.33 0.90
C PHE A 63 9.17 21.07 0.22
N THR A 64 8.27 21.64 1.00
CA THR A 64 7.33 22.67 0.52
C THR A 64 8.10 23.95 0.26
N SER A 65 7.82 24.66 -0.84
CA SER A 65 8.52 25.92 -1.15
C SER A 65 8.46 26.91 0.02
N GLU A 66 9.58 27.57 0.27
CA GLU A 66 9.83 28.49 1.37
C GLU A 66 8.74 29.56 1.50
N GLU A 67 7.94 29.50 2.59
CA GLU A 67 7.17 30.62 3.17
C GLU A 67 6.26 30.18 4.34
N SER A 68 6.15 28.88 4.65
CA SER A 68 5.38 28.43 5.83
C SER A 68 6.29 28.23 7.06
N PRO A 69 5.98 28.84 8.22
CA PRO A 69 6.77 28.72 9.45
C PRO A 69 6.67 27.34 10.14
N GLN A 70 6.16 26.32 9.44
CA GLN A 70 6.10 24.93 9.88
C GLN A 70 6.32 24.02 8.66
N SER A 71 7.56 23.97 8.16
CA SER A 71 7.91 23.17 6.99
C SER A 71 7.75 21.68 7.30
N THR A 72 6.60 21.12 6.92
CA THR A 72 6.39 19.68 6.86
C THR A 72 7.42 19.09 5.91
N VAL A 73 8.20 18.12 6.38
CA VAL A 73 9.19 17.43 5.55
C VAL A 73 8.69 16.02 5.25
N GLN A 74 8.63 15.68 3.96
CA GLN A 74 8.28 14.33 3.51
C GLN A 74 9.54 13.64 3.02
N TYR A 75 9.87 12.50 3.60
CA TYR A 75 11.01 11.70 3.17
C TYR A 75 10.51 10.50 2.38
N HIS A 76 10.96 10.42 1.14
CA HIS A 76 10.73 9.28 0.28
C HIS A 76 11.86 8.27 0.43
N ILE A 77 11.46 7.00 0.40
CA ILE A 77 12.37 5.86 0.48
C ILE A 77 12.83 5.55 -0.92
N SER A 78 14.14 5.59 -1.16
CA SER A 78 14.74 5.44 -2.48
C SER A 78 15.71 4.28 -2.58
N GLU A 79 15.90 3.79 -3.81
CA GLU A 79 16.97 2.85 -4.14
C GLU A 79 18.34 3.53 -3.94
N PRO A 80 19.33 2.81 -3.37
CA PRO A 80 20.68 3.33 -3.23
C PRO A 80 21.35 3.34 -4.60
N ASP A 81 21.52 4.52 -5.19
CA ASP A 81 22.31 4.63 -6.41
C ASP A 81 23.80 4.80 -6.07
N PHE A 82 24.62 3.83 -6.49
CA PHE A 82 26.08 3.91 -6.38
C PHE A 82 26.71 4.57 -7.62
N SER A 83 25.91 4.86 -8.66
CA SER A 83 26.36 5.54 -9.88
C SER A 83 26.00 7.02 -9.81
N SER A 84 26.99 7.89 -9.91
CA SER A 84 26.85 9.35 -9.71
C SER A 84 25.95 10.07 -10.72
N ASN A 85 25.44 9.39 -11.74
CA ASN A 85 24.86 10.00 -12.94
C ASN A 85 23.39 9.63 -13.17
N GLN A 86 22.77 8.86 -12.29
CA GLN A 86 21.34 8.57 -12.36
C GLN A 86 20.60 9.19 -11.15
N PRO A 87 19.40 9.75 -11.36
CA PRO A 87 18.59 10.25 -10.25
C PRO A 87 18.11 9.07 -9.42
N GLN A 88 18.33 9.13 -8.10
CA GLN A 88 17.81 8.13 -7.16
C GLN A 88 16.30 7.97 -7.35
N LYS A 89 15.80 6.74 -7.52
CA LYS A 89 14.39 6.47 -7.73
C LYS A 89 13.70 6.06 -6.45
N ASP A 90 12.42 6.42 -6.32
CA ASP A 90 11.58 5.94 -5.24
C ASP A 90 11.43 4.42 -5.29
N LEU A 91 11.53 3.79 -4.12
CA LEU A 91 11.20 2.40 -3.95
C LEU A 91 9.69 2.22 -4.15
N LYS A 92 9.31 1.46 -5.18
CA LYS A 92 7.91 1.15 -5.50
C LYS A 92 7.57 -0.26 -5.03
N LEU A 93 6.43 -0.35 -4.36
CA LEU A 93 5.88 -1.54 -3.73
C LEU A 93 4.46 -1.76 -4.23
N GLN A 94 4.05 -3.03 -4.24
CA GLN A 94 2.70 -3.46 -4.59
C GLN A 94 2.12 -4.25 -3.42
N ILE A 95 0.93 -3.87 -2.97
CA ILE A 95 0.23 -4.48 -1.82
C ILE A 95 -1.24 -4.69 -2.17
N PHE A 96 -1.90 -5.66 -1.53
CA PHE A 96 -3.33 -5.91 -1.74
C PHE A 96 -4.09 -6.12 -0.44
N GLY A 97 -5.41 -5.98 -0.47
CA GLY A 97 -6.27 -6.25 0.69
C GLY A 97 -7.69 -5.72 0.50
N GLU A 98 -8.52 -5.91 1.52
CA GLU A 98 -9.81 -5.21 1.60
C GLU A 98 -9.54 -3.74 1.86
N ILE A 99 -10.08 -2.86 1.02
CA ILE A 99 -9.85 -1.43 1.13
C ILE A 99 -11.08 -0.73 1.72
N GLN A 100 -10.83 0.21 2.62
CA GLN A 100 -11.87 1.02 3.23
C GLN A 100 -11.47 2.51 3.22
N PRO A 101 -12.27 3.41 2.64
CA PRO A 101 -12.03 4.85 2.76
C PRO A 101 -12.26 5.29 4.22
N ILE A 102 -11.38 6.15 4.74
CA ILE A 102 -11.45 6.66 6.12
C ILE A 102 -11.47 8.20 6.21
N GLY A 103 -11.37 8.90 5.08
CA GLY A 103 -11.42 10.37 5.04
C GLY A 103 -10.60 10.97 3.90
N THR A 104 -10.49 12.30 3.93
CA THR A 104 -9.58 13.07 3.07
C THR A 104 -8.46 13.71 3.89
N LEU A 105 -7.37 14.09 3.23
CA LEU A 105 -6.31 14.88 3.86
C LEU A 105 -6.53 16.39 3.62
N PRO A 106 -6.32 17.23 4.65
CA PRO A 106 -6.46 18.67 4.52
C PRO A 106 -5.18 19.35 3.98
N TYR A 107 -4.15 18.59 3.59
CA TYR A 107 -2.86 19.12 3.11
C TYR A 107 -2.35 18.40 1.88
N THR A 108 -1.48 19.10 1.14
CA THR A 108 -0.80 18.56 -0.03
C THR A 108 0.22 17.50 0.35
N VAL A 109 0.23 16.41 -0.42
CA VAL A 109 1.24 15.35 -0.32
C VAL A 109 2.20 15.48 -1.49
N LEU A 110 3.47 15.70 -1.19
CA LEU A 110 4.52 15.84 -2.19
C LEU A 110 4.92 14.44 -2.67
N ARG A 111 5.26 14.34 -3.95
CA ARG A 111 5.71 13.07 -4.54
C ARG A 111 6.96 13.30 -5.37
N LYS A 112 7.95 12.44 -5.21
CA LYS A 112 9.19 12.53 -5.98
C LYS A 112 8.90 12.25 -7.46
N ASP A 113 9.40 13.13 -8.33
CA ASP A 113 9.28 13.04 -9.79
C ASP A 113 7.82 12.93 -10.31
N LYS A 114 6.84 13.34 -9.49
CA LYS A 114 5.41 13.28 -9.80
C LYS A 114 4.69 14.54 -9.33
N ARG A 115 3.51 14.79 -9.90
CA ARG A 115 2.63 15.88 -9.45
C ARG A 115 2.24 15.65 -7.97
N PRO A 116 2.22 16.68 -7.12
CA PRO A 116 1.67 16.57 -5.78
C PRO A 116 0.20 16.12 -5.78
N PHE A 117 -0.24 15.53 -4.68
CA PHE A 117 -1.65 15.34 -4.40
C PHE A 117 -2.17 16.56 -3.64
N ASP A 118 -3.13 17.27 -4.22
CA ASP A 118 -3.69 18.50 -3.65
C ASP A 118 -5.10 18.27 -3.10
N PRO A 119 -5.44 18.83 -1.91
CA PRO A 119 -6.80 18.81 -1.39
C PRO A 119 -7.81 19.44 -2.38
N PRO A 120 -9.07 18.97 -2.42
CA PRO A 120 -9.68 17.91 -1.61
C PRO A 120 -9.51 16.49 -2.22
N ASN A 121 -8.69 16.32 -3.26
CA ASN A 121 -8.61 15.07 -4.04
C ASN A 121 -7.62 14.05 -3.43
N VAL A 122 -7.32 14.18 -2.15
CA VAL A 122 -6.38 13.31 -1.44
C VAL A 122 -7.17 12.50 -0.44
N HIS A 123 -7.30 11.21 -0.71
CA HIS A 123 -8.07 10.29 0.10
C HIS A 123 -7.15 9.46 1.00
N ARG A 124 -7.69 9.08 2.16
CA ARG A 124 -7.09 8.15 3.10
C ARG A 124 -7.85 6.86 3.07
N TYR A 125 -7.13 5.75 3.05
CA TYR A 125 -7.69 4.42 3.09
C TYR A 125 -7.00 3.58 4.16
N ARG A 126 -7.77 2.65 4.73
CA ARG A 126 -7.27 1.54 5.53
C ARG A 126 -7.26 0.29 4.66
N LEU A 127 -6.22 -0.53 4.84
CA LEU A 127 -6.12 -1.85 4.25
C LEU A 127 -6.34 -2.91 5.32
N ASN A 128 -7.29 -3.80 5.09
CA ASN A 128 -7.64 -4.88 5.99
C ASN A 128 -7.28 -6.23 5.37
N MET A 129 -7.01 -7.21 6.23
CA MET A 129 -6.91 -8.59 5.80
C MET A 129 -8.27 -9.03 5.22
N PRO A 130 -8.31 -9.66 4.03
CA PRO A 130 -9.56 -10.10 3.45
C PRO A 130 -10.31 -11.08 4.35
N SER A 131 -11.43 -10.65 4.95
CA SER A 131 -12.18 -11.35 6.00
C SER A 131 -12.59 -12.77 5.61
N ARG A 132 -12.90 -13.01 4.33
CA ARG A 132 -13.24 -14.33 3.77
C ARG A 132 -12.24 -14.84 2.73
N GLY A 133 -11.02 -14.31 2.74
CA GLY A 133 -9.90 -14.86 1.99
C GLY A 133 -9.56 -16.28 2.45
N GLY A 134 -8.98 -17.08 1.55
CA GLY A 134 -8.41 -18.39 1.85
C GLY A 134 -7.08 -18.29 2.59
N ALA A 135 -6.60 -19.42 3.12
CA ALA A 135 -5.37 -19.47 3.91
C ALA A 135 -4.16 -18.87 3.18
N VAL A 136 -4.01 -19.15 1.89
CA VAL A 136 -2.90 -18.60 1.08
C VAL A 136 -2.98 -17.08 0.97
N MET A 137 -4.18 -16.53 0.79
CA MET A 137 -4.37 -15.08 0.73
C MET A 137 -4.04 -14.41 2.06
N HIS A 138 -4.48 -15.00 3.17
CA HIS A 138 -4.16 -14.50 4.52
C HIS A 138 -2.67 -14.57 4.82
N GLU A 139 -2.01 -15.70 4.53
CA GLU A 139 -0.56 -15.84 4.70
C GLU A 139 0.20 -14.80 3.87
N THR A 140 -0.22 -14.61 2.62
CA THR A 140 0.39 -13.62 1.72
C THR A 140 0.18 -12.20 2.24
N PHE A 141 -1.03 -11.88 2.71
CA PHE A 141 -1.35 -10.59 3.32
C PHE A 141 -0.49 -10.32 4.56
N ASN A 142 -0.35 -11.32 5.43
CA ASN A 142 0.48 -11.22 6.63
C ASN A 142 1.96 -11.05 6.29
N PHE A 143 2.44 -11.78 5.28
CA PHE A 143 3.82 -11.67 4.81
C PHE A 143 4.11 -10.26 4.27
N GLN A 144 3.28 -9.71 3.36
CA GLN A 144 3.49 -8.34 2.86
C GLN A 144 3.47 -7.32 4.00
N MET A 145 2.59 -7.48 5.00
CA MET A 145 2.50 -6.54 6.11
C MET A 145 3.73 -6.60 7.02
N ASN A 146 4.25 -7.80 7.26
CA ASN A 146 5.49 -7.98 8.00
C ASN A 146 6.70 -7.41 7.27
N VAL A 147 6.75 -7.53 5.94
CA VAL A 147 7.78 -6.89 5.11
C VAL A 147 7.70 -5.36 5.23
N LEU A 148 6.52 -4.76 5.10
CA LEU A 148 6.36 -3.30 5.27
C LEU A 148 6.77 -2.84 6.67
N ARG A 149 6.35 -3.55 7.73
CA ARG A 149 6.77 -3.27 9.11
C ARG A 149 8.29 -3.36 9.28
N THR A 150 8.93 -4.35 8.66
CA THR A 150 10.39 -4.53 8.74
C THR A 150 11.14 -3.40 8.04
N ILE A 151 10.68 -2.99 6.86
CA ILE A 151 11.23 -1.83 6.11
C ILE A 151 11.06 -0.57 6.97
N ALA A 152 9.84 -0.32 7.44
CA ALA A 152 9.52 0.82 8.29
C ALA A 152 10.43 0.89 9.53
N SER A 153 10.55 -0.21 10.26
CA SER A 153 11.39 -0.34 11.44
C SER A 153 12.86 -0.06 11.16
N SER A 154 13.36 -0.52 10.01
CA SER A 154 14.76 -0.33 9.62
C SER A 154 15.05 1.13 9.29
N ILE A 155 14.09 1.81 8.66
CA ILE A 155 14.23 3.20 8.28
C ILE A 155 14.09 4.12 9.48
N ALA A 156 13.12 3.88 10.37
CA ALA A 156 12.98 4.63 11.62
C ALA A 156 14.29 4.61 12.44
N ARG A 157 14.96 3.45 12.54
CA ARG A 157 16.28 3.34 13.16
C ARG A 157 17.34 4.17 12.45
N LEU A 158 17.35 4.17 11.12
CA LEU A 158 18.34 4.88 10.30
C LEU A 158 18.25 6.41 10.47
N ILE A 159 17.06 6.98 10.48
CA ILE A 159 16.87 8.43 10.67
C ILE A 159 16.99 8.89 12.12
N LYS A 160 17.33 7.98 13.04
CA LYS A 160 17.25 8.22 14.50
C LYS A 160 15.91 8.84 14.89
N ALA A 161 14.85 8.44 14.19
CA ALA A 161 13.48 8.66 14.58
C ALA A 161 13.22 7.81 15.82
N GLN A 162 13.84 8.18 16.93
CA GLN A 162 13.31 7.75 18.19
C GLN A 162 11.94 8.43 18.30
N PRO A 163 10.85 7.67 18.43
CA PRO A 163 9.66 8.27 19.00
C PRO A 163 10.10 8.90 20.31
N VAL A 164 9.74 10.16 20.54
CA VAL A 164 9.96 10.84 21.81
C VAL A 164 9.14 10.07 22.84
N ILE A 165 9.74 9.02 23.37
CA ILE A 165 9.20 8.24 24.46
C ILE A 165 9.97 8.74 25.66
N GLU A 166 9.30 9.60 26.42
CA GLU A 166 9.58 9.73 27.83
C GLU A 166 9.73 8.31 28.40
N ARG A 167 10.98 7.96 28.75
CA ARG A 167 11.35 6.74 29.48
C ARG A 167 11.02 5.41 28.77
N GLY A 168 11.87 5.04 27.82
CA GLY A 168 12.40 3.66 27.78
C GLY A 168 11.51 2.54 27.23
N ALA A 169 10.35 2.84 26.65
CA ALA A 169 9.69 1.87 25.78
C ALA A 169 10.12 2.13 24.33
N ILE A 170 10.53 1.11 23.60
CA ILE A 170 10.48 1.14 22.13
C ILE A 170 9.02 0.82 21.82
N PRO A 171 8.25 1.65 21.09
CA PRO A 171 6.89 1.26 20.78
C PRO A 171 7.01 0.01 19.91
N PRO A 172 6.24 -1.05 20.22
CA PRO A 172 6.30 -2.26 19.41
C PRO A 172 6.04 -1.87 17.96
N PHE A 173 6.96 -2.25 17.07
CA PHE A 173 6.88 -2.01 15.63
C PHE A 173 5.64 -2.69 14.98
N ASP A 174 4.87 -3.40 15.80
CA ASP A 174 3.56 -3.99 15.51
C ASP A 174 2.45 -2.93 15.41
N GLN A 175 2.72 -1.67 15.79
CA GLN A 175 1.76 -0.56 15.81
C GLN A 175 1.69 0.27 14.51
N TYR A 176 2.49 -0.03 13.48
CA TYR A 176 2.35 0.67 12.19
C TYR A 176 1.08 0.19 11.47
N ASP A 177 -0.01 0.92 11.67
CA ASP A 177 -1.15 0.93 10.75
C ASP A 177 -0.75 1.79 9.53
N PHE A 178 -0.46 1.14 8.41
CA PHE A 178 -0.05 1.84 7.19
C PHE A 178 -1.27 2.46 6.52
N GLU A 179 -1.62 3.67 6.94
CA GLU A 179 -2.58 4.48 6.19
C GLU A 179 -2.12 4.63 4.75
N ILE A 180 -2.99 4.27 3.82
CA ILE A 180 -2.77 4.49 2.39
C ILE A 180 -3.29 5.89 2.07
N ILE A 181 -2.45 6.68 1.41
CA ILE A 181 -2.84 7.96 0.84
C ILE A 181 -2.81 7.84 -0.67
N GLY A 182 -3.87 8.25 -1.35
CA GLY A 182 -3.89 8.26 -2.80
C GLY A 182 -5.02 9.11 -3.36
N ASP A 183 -5.16 9.08 -4.67
CA ASP A 183 -6.33 9.62 -5.36
C ASP A 183 -7.53 8.67 -5.19
N SER A 184 -8.56 8.86 -6.01
CA SER A 184 -9.74 8.03 -6.07
C SER A 184 -9.41 6.62 -6.53
N VAL A 185 -10.19 5.64 -6.07
CA VAL A 185 -10.06 4.24 -6.49
C VAL A 185 -10.53 4.08 -7.93
N GLU A 186 -9.84 3.24 -8.67
CA GLU A 186 -10.13 2.93 -10.06
C GLU A 186 -10.61 1.48 -10.18
N SER A 187 -11.35 1.18 -11.25
CA SER A 187 -11.55 -0.20 -11.69
C SER A 187 -10.24 -0.81 -12.22
N ALA A 188 -10.23 -2.13 -12.44
CA ALA A 188 -9.13 -2.80 -13.15
C ALA A 188 -8.82 -2.15 -14.52
N SER A 189 -9.85 -1.67 -15.22
CA SER A 189 -9.77 -0.97 -16.52
C SER A 189 -9.36 0.51 -16.43
N GLY A 190 -9.14 1.05 -15.23
CA GLY A 190 -8.72 2.45 -15.04
C GLY A 190 -9.87 3.46 -15.00
N LEU A 191 -11.12 3.02 -14.90
CA LEU A 191 -12.26 3.91 -14.69
C LEU A 191 -12.32 4.34 -13.23
N ILE A 192 -12.33 5.64 -12.98
CA ILE A 192 -12.51 6.17 -11.61
C ILE A 192 -13.89 5.79 -11.09
N ILE A 193 -13.92 5.09 -9.95
CA ILE A 193 -15.16 4.77 -9.25
C ILE A 193 -15.65 6.04 -8.54
N ALA A 194 -16.96 6.32 -8.66
CA ALA A 194 -17.55 7.56 -8.20
C ALA A 194 -17.17 7.89 -6.75
N LYS A 195 -16.42 9.00 -6.57
CA LYS A 195 -16.00 9.47 -5.25
C LYS A 195 -17.17 10.10 -4.47
N GLY A 196 -17.25 9.77 -3.18
CA GLY A 196 -18.09 10.48 -2.20
C GLY A 196 -17.25 11.49 -1.43
N ASN A 197 -17.86 12.59 -0.98
CA ASN A 197 -17.20 13.53 -0.06
C ASN A 197 -17.09 12.95 1.36
N ASP A 198 -18.04 12.08 1.71
CA ASP A 198 -18.10 11.35 2.96
C ASP A 198 -17.55 9.93 2.79
N PRO A 199 -16.78 9.39 3.76
CA PRO A 199 -16.21 8.04 3.67
C PRO A 199 -17.25 6.94 3.51
N ASP A 200 -18.39 7.03 4.20
CA ASP A 200 -19.44 6.00 4.13
C ASP A 200 -20.13 6.05 2.77
N GLN A 201 -20.41 7.25 2.25
CA GLN A 201 -20.91 7.43 0.89
C GLN A 201 -19.94 6.87 -0.15
N TYR A 202 -18.64 7.10 0.03
CA TYR A 202 -17.63 6.60 -0.89
C TYR A 202 -17.53 5.07 -0.83
N MET A 203 -17.54 4.50 0.37
CA MET A 203 -17.59 3.04 0.56
C MET A 203 -18.82 2.44 -0.13
N HIS A 204 -20.00 3.04 0.04
CA HIS A 204 -21.23 2.60 -0.60
C HIS A 204 -21.15 2.65 -2.13
N ASN A 205 -20.51 3.68 -2.71
CA ASN A 205 -20.29 3.76 -4.15
C ASN A 205 -19.35 2.65 -4.65
N MET A 206 -18.28 2.36 -3.90
CA MET A 206 -17.36 1.25 -4.22
C MET A 206 -18.09 -0.09 -4.16
N GLN A 207 -18.82 -0.35 -3.09
CA GLN A 207 -19.62 -1.55 -2.92
C GLN A 207 -20.70 -1.72 -4.00
N ARG A 208 -21.38 -0.63 -4.37
CA ARG A 208 -22.36 -0.64 -5.48
C ARG A 208 -21.68 -0.96 -6.80
N TYR A 209 -20.54 -0.35 -7.10
CA TYR A 209 -19.80 -0.63 -8.33
C TYR A 209 -19.40 -2.11 -8.40
N VAL A 210 -18.77 -2.63 -7.33
CA VAL A 210 -18.29 -4.02 -7.30
C VAL A 210 -19.46 -5.00 -7.32
N GLY A 211 -20.48 -4.78 -6.49
CA GLY A 211 -21.69 -5.61 -6.46
C GLY A 211 -22.35 -5.72 -7.83
N ASN A 212 -22.49 -4.60 -8.55
CA ASN A 212 -23.00 -4.62 -9.93
C ASN A 212 -22.07 -5.40 -10.88
N ALA A 213 -20.76 -5.25 -10.74
CA ALA A 213 -19.79 -5.94 -11.58
C ALA A 213 -19.77 -7.46 -11.37
N VAL A 214 -20.03 -7.94 -10.14
CA VAL A 214 -20.04 -9.37 -9.80
C VAL A 214 -21.44 -9.98 -9.68
N GLY A 215 -22.49 -9.22 -9.93
CA GLY A 215 -23.89 -9.67 -9.85
C GLY A 215 -24.41 -9.92 -8.42
N LYS A 216 -23.97 -9.11 -7.46
CA LYS A 216 -24.30 -9.24 -6.02
C LYS A 216 -24.83 -7.93 -5.43
N CYS A 217 -25.55 -8.05 -4.31
CA CYS A 217 -26.03 -6.89 -3.55
C CYS A 217 -24.85 -6.13 -2.92
N SER A 218 -24.88 -4.80 -2.98
CA SER A 218 -23.80 -3.93 -2.49
C SER A 218 -23.47 -4.11 -1.01
N GLU A 219 -24.47 -4.38 -0.18
CA GLU A 219 -24.29 -4.53 1.27
C GLU A 219 -23.50 -5.79 1.67
N ASN A 220 -23.38 -6.75 0.76
CA ASN A 220 -22.75 -8.05 1.02
C ASN A 220 -21.33 -8.15 0.46
N VAL A 221 -20.74 -7.06 -0.03
CA VAL A 221 -19.42 -7.11 -0.66
C VAL A 221 -18.44 -6.19 0.05
N ASN A 222 -17.22 -6.70 0.29
CA ASN A 222 -16.10 -5.88 0.75
C ASN A 222 -15.10 -5.72 -0.41
N PRO A 223 -14.92 -4.50 -0.94
CA PRO A 223 -14.05 -4.27 -2.08
C PRO A 223 -12.60 -4.65 -1.78
N MET A 224 -12.00 -5.40 -2.71
CA MET A 224 -10.59 -5.76 -2.68
C MET A 224 -9.82 -4.92 -3.67
N ALA A 225 -8.68 -4.38 -3.22
CA ALA A 225 -7.83 -3.53 -4.03
C ALA A 225 -6.42 -4.09 -4.17
N LEU A 226 -5.85 -3.81 -5.34
CA LEU A 226 -4.42 -3.82 -5.59
C LEU A 226 -3.91 -2.39 -5.60
N ILE A 227 -2.87 -2.13 -4.81
CA ILE A 227 -2.32 -0.80 -4.61
C ILE A 227 -0.84 -0.83 -4.97
N THR A 228 -0.41 0.12 -5.81
CA THR A 228 1.01 0.37 -6.11
C THR A 228 1.40 1.73 -5.57
N GLY A 229 2.56 1.85 -4.94
CA GLY A 229 3.01 3.11 -4.36
C GLY A 229 4.34 3.01 -3.64
N SER A 230 4.60 3.96 -2.75
CA SER A 230 5.86 4.06 -2.00
C SER A 230 5.58 4.28 -0.52
N LEU A 231 6.47 3.76 0.32
CA LEU A 231 6.51 4.14 1.73
C LEU A 231 7.12 5.55 1.84
N VAL A 232 6.47 6.41 2.60
CA VAL A 232 6.88 7.79 2.85
C VAL A 232 6.85 8.05 4.35
N ILE A 233 7.85 8.77 4.84
CA ILE A 233 7.90 9.25 6.22
C ILE A 233 7.47 10.70 6.22
N PHE A 234 6.50 11.00 7.06
CA PHE A 234 5.98 12.32 7.29
C PHE A 234 6.53 12.86 8.61
N SER A 235 7.24 13.99 8.55
CA SER A 235 7.81 14.69 9.69
C SER A 235 7.18 16.07 9.85
N MET A 236 6.67 16.35 11.05
CA MET A 236 6.33 17.70 11.48
C MET A 236 7.07 18.01 12.78
N PRO A 237 7.51 19.26 13.03
CA PRO A 237 8.27 19.64 14.22
C PRO A 237 7.64 19.25 15.56
N GLU A 238 6.30 19.10 15.62
CA GLU A 238 5.54 18.82 16.85
C GLU A 238 4.69 17.55 16.77
N SER A 239 4.86 16.71 15.75
CA SER A 239 4.14 15.43 15.63
C SER A 239 5.09 14.25 15.59
N PRO A 240 4.68 13.10 16.15
CA PRO A 240 5.44 11.88 15.98
C PRO A 240 5.58 11.57 14.49
N LEU A 241 6.75 11.10 14.09
CA LEU A 241 7.01 10.66 12.73
C LEU A 241 6.01 9.58 12.35
N ARG A 242 5.34 9.77 11.22
CA ARG A 242 4.36 8.81 10.71
C ARG A 242 4.86 8.22 9.40
N MET A 243 4.84 6.90 9.31
CA MET A 243 5.02 6.22 8.04
C MET A 243 3.66 5.98 7.38
N ARG A 244 3.59 6.24 6.09
CA ARG A 244 2.39 6.07 5.27
C ARG A 244 2.73 5.43 3.95
N PHE A 245 1.73 4.84 3.31
CA PHE A 245 1.85 4.29 1.98
C PHE A 245 1.23 5.28 0.98
N VAL A 246 2.06 6.00 0.22
CA VAL A 246 1.57 6.94 -0.81
C VAL A 246 1.37 6.17 -2.11
N ALA A 247 0.11 5.90 -2.44
CA ALA A 247 -0.32 5.19 -3.62
C ALA A 247 -0.16 6.05 -4.87
N ASP A 248 0.39 5.42 -5.91
CA ASP A 248 0.36 5.91 -7.28
C ASP A 248 -0.90 5.45 -8.02
N SER A 249 -1.43 4.29 -7.63
CA SER A 249 -2.60 3.66 -8.22
C SER A 249 -3.29 2.80 -7.17
N ILE A 250 -4.62 2.84 -7.15
CA ILE A 250 -5.46 1.99 -6.32
C ILE A 250 -6.54 1.39 -7.21
N LYS A 251 -6.45 0.09 -7.49
CA LYS A 251 -7.34 -0.60 -8.42
C LYS A 251 -8.18 -1.63 -7.70
N ILE A 252 -9.49 -1.57 -7.89
CA ILE A 252 -10.41 -2.59 -7.42
C ILE A 252 -10.34 -3.79 -8.35
N VAL A 253 -10.06 -4.95 -7.77
CA VAL A 253 -9.83 -6.22 -8.48
C VAL A 253 -10.92 -7.25 -8.19
N GLY A 254 -11.75 -7.03 -7.15
CA GLY A 254 -12.81 -7.95 -6.78
C GLY A 254 -13.43 -7.58 -5.44
N CYS A 255 -14.08 -8.56 -4.80
CA CYS A 255 -14.58 -8.49 -3.44
C CYS A 255 -14.56 -9.84 -2.73
N THR A 256 -14.58 -9.77 -1.40
CA THR A 256 -15.05 -10.87 -0.54
C THR A 256 -16.54 -10.69 -0.24
N GLU A 257 -17.26 -11.80 -0.14
CA GLU A 257 -18.64 -11.84 0.37
C GLU A 257 -18.70 -12.12 1.86
#